data_AF-A0A356X4D2-F1
#
_entry.id   AF-A0A356X4D2-F1
#
_cell.length_a   1.000
_cell.length_b   1.000
_cell.length_c   1.000
_cell.angle_alpha   90.00
_cell.angle_beta   90.00
_cell.angle_gamma   90.00
#
_symmetry.space_group_name_H-M   'P 1'
#
loop_
_entity.id
_entity.type
_entity.pdbx_description
1 polymer ?
#
loop_
_entity_poly.entity_id
_entity_poly.type
_entity_poly.pdbx_seq_one_letter_code
_entity_poly.pdbx_strand_id
1 'polypeptide(L)'
;GNYRDGLELYKEKLQHWYGRNISTSPACSRCKYAFFCGGGCQAHALREGRGYNSSYCDGYPGTFQKITSDVYKSFMDKTAVT
;
A
#
# COMPACT_ATOMS: atom_id res chain seq x y z
N GLY A 1 9.33 13.02 -17.07
CA GLY A 1 10.51 13.82 -16.70
C GLY A 1 11.66 13.43 -17.61
N ASN A 2 12.48 14.39 -18.02
CA ASN A 2 13.71 14.11 -18.76
C ASN A 2 14.79 13.78 -17.73
N TYR A 3 15.17 12.51 -17.65
CA TYR A 3 16.34 12.11 -16.89
C TYR A 3 17.60 12.41 -17.72
N ARG A 4 18.76 12.56 -17.06
CA ARG A 4 20.05 12.91 -17.70
C ARG A 4 20.29 12.15 -19.01
N ASP A 5 20.98 12.80 -19.95
CA ASP A 5 21.31 12.23 -21.26
C ASP A 5 21.87 10.80 -21.13
N GLY A 6 21.25 9.86 -21.85
CA GLY A 6 21.62 8.43 -21.86
C GLY A 6 20.86 7.52 -20.89
N LEU A 7 19.96 8.03 -20.03
CA LEU A 7 19.10 7.15 -19.22
C LEU A 7 17.87 6.69 -20.01
N GLU A 8 17.89 5.46 -20.49
CA GLU A 8 16.71 4.80 -21.06
C GLU A 8 16.04 3.88 -20.03
N LEU A 9 14.76 4.15 -19.76
CA LEU A 9 13.95 3.29 -18.90
C LEU A 9 13.28 2.20 -19.75
N TYR A 10 13.26 0.97 -19.22
CA TYR A 10 12.56 -0.15 -19.84
C TYR A 10 11.05 0.14 -19.91
N LYS A 11 10.55 0.43 -21.12
CA LYS A 11 9.14 0.82 -21.36
C LYS A 11 8.14 -0.18 -20.78
N GLU A 12 8.42 -1.48 -20.91
CA GLU A 12 7.58 -2.55 -20.36
C GLU A 12 7.52 -2.51 -18.82
N LYS A 13 8.66 -2.28 -18.15
CA LYS A 13 8.72 -2.17 -16.70
C LYS A 13 7.99 -0.93 -16.19
N LEU A 14 8.01 0.16 -16.96
CA LEU A 14 7.22 1.36 -16.65
C LEU A 14 5.72 1.08 -16.68
N GLN A 15 5.24 0.28 -17.63
CA GLN A 15 3.81 -0.11 -17.69
C GLN A 15 3.40 -0.90 -16.44
N HIS A 16 4.24 -1.83 -16.00
CA HIS A 16 3.97 -2.56 -14.75
C HIS A 16 4.03 -1.67 -13.51
N TRP A 17 4.91 -0.68 -13.49
CA TRP A 17 5.02 0.23 -12.35
C TRP A 17 3.84 1.21 -12.28
N TYR A 18 3.55 1.93 -13.38
CA TYR A 18 2.47 2.91 -13.41
C TYR A 18 1.07 2.29 -13.48
N GLY A 19 0.94 1.12 -14.12
CA GLY A 19 -0.34 0.42 -14.25
C GLY A 19 -0.82 -0.22 -12.95
N ARG A 20 0.06 -0.39 -11.96
CA ARG A 20 -0.30 -0.95 -10.67
C ARG A 20 -0.74 0.14 -9.70
N ASN A 21 -1.99 0.06 -9.26
CA ASN A 21 -2.52 0.91 -8.20
C ASN A 21 -3.66 0.18 -7.45
N ILE A 22 -4.25 0.86 -6.47
CA ILE A 22 -5.31 0.29 -5.64
C ILE A 22 -6.61 -0.02 -6.39
N SER A 23 -6.88 0.62 -7.54
CA SER A 23 -8.06 0.32 -8.35
C SER A 23 -7.83 -0.80 -9.36
N THR A 24 -6.60 -1.00 -9.83
CA THR A 24 -6.25 -2.05 -10.80
C THR A 24 -5.86 -3.39 -10.16
N SER A 25 -5.40 -3.40 -8.91
CA SER A 25 -5.10 -4.65 -8.19
C SER A 25 -6.39 -5.32 -7.67
N PRO A 26 -6.70 -6.59 -8.04
CA PRO A 26 -7.96 -7.23 -7.67
C PRO A 26 -8.20 -7.35 -6.15
N ALA A 27 -7.14 -7.57 -5.37
CA ALA A 27 -7.23 -7.66 -3.92
C ALA A 27 -7.45 -6.27 -3.28
N CYS A 28 -6.82 -5.23 -3.83
CA CYS A 28 -6.90 -3.88 -3.28
C CYS A 28 -8.18 -3.14 -3.68
N SER A 29 -8.73 -3.39 -4.87
CA SER A 29 -9.92 -2.71 -5.39
C SER A 29 -11.18 -2.99 -4.56
N ARG A 30 -11.14 -4.01 -3.70
CA ARG A 30 -12.20 -4.41 -2.77
C ARG A 30 -11.80 -4.26 -1.30
N CYS A 31 -10.60 -3.75 -1.03
CA CYS A 31 -10.04 -3.68 0.30
C CYS A 31 -10.44 -2.37 1.00
N LYS A 32 -11.12 -2.46 2.15
CA LYS A 32 -11.50 -1.29 2.96
C LYS A 32 -10.32 -0.46 3.48
N TYR A 33 -9.10 -1.02 3.45
CA TYR A 33 -7.87 -0.37 3.89
C TYR A 33 -7.08 0.27 2.74
N ALA A 34 -7.53 0.14 1.49
CA ALA A 34 -6.74 0.49 0.31
C ALA A 34 -6.27 1.95 0.28
N PHE A 35 -7.12 2.88 0.73
CA PHE A 35 -6.78 4.30 0.81
C PHE A 35 -5.75 4.64 1.91
N PHE A 36 -5.58 3.76 2.90
CA PHE A 36 -4.61 3.97 3.97
C PHE A 36 -3.28 3.25 3.71
N CYS A 37 -3.29 2.10 3.03
CA CYS A 37 -2.07 1.31 2.76
C CYS A 37 -1.49 1.48 1.36
N GLY A 38 -2.23 2.08 0.41
CA GLY A 38 -1.77 2.30 -0.97
C GLY A 38 -1.55 1.01 -1.79
N GLY A 39 -2.02 -0.15 -1.31
CA GLY A 39 -1.87 -1.45 -1.98
C GLY A 39 -0.59 -2.23 -1.64
N GLY A 40 0.15 -1.80 -0.62
CA GLY A 40 1.32 -2.51 -0.12
C GLY A 40 2.54 -2.47 -1.04
N CYS A 41 3.59 -3.20 -0.66
CA CYS A 41 4.90 -3.08 -1.31
C CYS A 41 5.04 -3.96 -2.57
N GLN A 42 5.20 -3.33 -3.73
CA GLN A 42 5.41 -4.04 -5.00
C GLN A 42 6.74 -4.81 -5.03
N ALA A 43 7.81 -4.26 -4.45
CA ALA A 43 9.12 -4.93 -4.44
C ALA A 43 9.08 -6.26 -3.68
N HIS A 44 8.40 -6.30 -2.53
CA HIS A 44 8.20 -7.53 -1.76
C HIS A 44 7.32 -8.53 -2.52
N ALA A 45 6.23 -8.05 -3.15
CA ALA A 45 5.38 -8.92 -3.97
C ALA A 45 6.17 -9.60 -5.11
N LEU A 46 7.08 -8.89 -5.78
CA LEU A 46 7.95 -9.47 -6.81
C LEU A 46 8.98 -10.43 -6.23
N ARG A 47 9.63 -10.07 -5.12
CA ARG A 47 10.63 -10.91 -4.46
C ARG A 47 10.07 -12.27 -4.05
N GLU A 48 8.79 -12.32 -3.70
CA GLU A 48 8.08 -13.55 -3.34
C GLU A 48 7.38 -14.24 -4.52
N GLY A 49 7.61 -13.78 -5.75
CA GLY A 49 7.03 -14.41 -6.95
C GLY A 49 5.51 -14.20 -7.10
N ARG A 50 4.91 -13.25 -6.39
CA ARG A 50 3.45 -12.97 -6.46
C ARG A 50 3.05 -12.21 -7.72
N GLY A 51 4.00 -11.58 -8.42
CA GLY A 51 3.77 -10.85 -9.67
C GLY A 51 3.42 -9.36 -9.51
N TYR A 52 3.21 -8.67 -10.63
CA TYR A 52 3.06 -7.21 -10.69
C TYR A 52 1.73 -6.66 -10.15
N ASN A 53 0.66 -7.46 -10.19
CA ASN A 53 -0.67 -7.03 -9.77
C ASN A 53 -1.02 -7.45 -8.34
N SER A 54 -0.09 -8.12 -7.66
CA SER A 54 -0.29 -8.64 -6.31
C SER A 54 0.04 -7.59 -5.26
N SER A 55 -0.70 -7.65 -4.16
CA SER A 55 -0.40 -6.87 -2.97
C SER A 55 0.54 -7.64 -2.05
N TYR A 56 1.35 -6.88 -1.32
CA TYR A 56 2.08 -7.37 -0.15
C TYR A 56 1.69 -6.47 1.03
N CYS A 57 0.67 -6.91 1.78
CA CYS A 57 0.05 -6.10 2.83
C CYS A 57 0.81 -6.12 4.16
N ASP A 58 1.72 -7.08 4.38
CA ASP A 58 2.55 -7.16 5.59
C ASP A 58 1.77 -7.01 6.91
N GLY A 59 0.64 -7.70 7.04
CA GLY A 59 -0.19 -7.63 8.26
C GLY A 59 -0.94 -6.31 8.49
N TYR A 60 -0.91 -5.36 7.53
CA TYR A 60 -1.52 -4.03 7.67
C TYR A 60 -2.94 -4.03 8.27
N PRO A 61 -3.89 -4.89 7.85
CA PRO A 61 -5.24 -4.90 8.44
C PRO A 61 -5.25 -5.05 9.97
N GLY A 62 -4.41 -5.93 10.51
CA GLY A 62 -4.32 -6.19 11.95
C GLY A 62 -3.67 -5.02 12.70
N THR A 63 -2.56 -4.49 12.16
CA THR A 63 -1.87 -3.32 12.73
C THR A 63 -2.79 -2.10 12.75
N PHE A 64 -3.48 -1.82 11.63
CA PHE A 64 -4.41 -0.70 11.54
C PHE A 64 -5.50 -0.82 12.60
N GLN A 65 -6.17 -1.98 12.68
CA GLN A 65 -7.24 -2.20 13.66
C GLN A 65 -6.76 -1.99 15.10
N LYS A 66 -5.60 -2.55 15.45
CA LYS A 66 -5.02 -2.39 16.79
C LYS A 66 -4.73 -0.93 17.10
N ILE A 67 -3.97 -0.24 16.23
CA ILE A 67 -3.55 1.13 16.46
C ILE A 67 -4.75 2.08 16.53
N THR A 68 -5.73 1.96 15.62
CA THR A 68 -6.94 2.79 15.68
C THR A 68 -7.71 2.57 16.98
N SER A 69 -7.80 1.31 17.45
CA SER A 69 -8.46 1.00 18.72
C SER A 69 -7.71 1.59 19.92
N ASP A 70 -6.38 1.47 19.93
CA ASP A 70 -5.53 2.00 21.00
C ASP A 70 -5.59 3.54 21.06
N VAL A 71 -5.54 4.21 19.91
CA VAL A 71 -5.67 5.68 19.79
C VAL A 71 -7.05 6.13 20.25
N TYR A 72 -8.12 5.44 19.86
CA TYR A 72 -9.47 5.80 20.27
C TYR A 72 -9.66 5.68 21.79
N LYS A 73 -9.18 4.60 22.41
CA LYS A 73 -9.18 4.46 23.87
C LYS A 73 -8.42 5.61 24.54
N SER A 74 -7.20 5.90 24.06
CA SER A 74 -6.40 7.00 24.60
C SER A 74 -7.08 8.37 24.47
N PHE A 75 -7.81 8.59 23.38
CA PHE A 75 -8.61 9.79 23.18
C PHE A 75 -9.75 9.87 24.20
N MET A 76 -10.53 8.78 24.35
CA MET A 76 -11.65 8.72 25.29
C MET A 76 -11.20 8.90 26.75
N ASP A 77 -10.08 8.28 27.15
CA ASP A 77 -9.54 8.40 28.50
C ASP A 77 -9.11 9.84 28.81
N LYS A 78 -8.54 10.56 27.83
CA LYS A 78 -8.18 11.97 27.99
C LYS A 78 -9.40 12.87 28.09
N THR A 79 -10.43 12.60 27.29
CA THR A 79 -11.68 13.38 27.31
C THR A 79 -12.50 13.15 28.58
N ALA A 80 -12.42 11.97 29.18
CA ALA A 80 -13.12 11.65 30.43
C ALA A 80 -12.51 12.30 31.68
N VAL A 81 -11.30 12.86 31.58
CA VAL A 81 -10.57 13.51 32.69
C VAL A 81 -10.71 15.05 32.64
N THR A 82 -11.30 15.60 31.58
CA THR A 82 -11.72 17.01 31.45
C THR A 82 -13.20 17.18 31.67
#